data_AF-A0A535FM82-F1
#
_entry.id   AF-A0A535FM82-F1
#
_cell.length_a   1.000
_cell.length_b   1.000
_cell.length_c   1.000
_cell.angle_alpha   90.00
_cell.angle_beta   90.00
_cell.angle_gamma   90.00
#
_symmetry.space_group_name_H-M   'P 1'
#
loop_
_entity.id
_entity.type
_entity.pdbx_description
1 polymer ?
#
loop_
_entity_poly.entity_id
_entity_poly.type
_entity_poly.pdbx_seq_one_letter_code
_entity_poly.pdbx_strand_id
1 'polypeptide(L)' 'RPAEFRSWRVPDVLLSGNHAEIAKWRRKESLRRTRERRPDLYAQLDVSSKQDQKLLQELKAEE' A
#
# COMPACT_ATOMS: atom_id res chain seq x y z
N ARG A 1 17.60 -5.54 13.45
CA ARG A 1 17.46 -4.33 12.60
C ARG A 1 16.67 -3.30 13.41
N PRO A 2 17.06 -2.02 13.47
CA PRO A 2 16.40 -1.02 14.32
C PRO A 2 15.04 -0.61 13.75
N ALA A 3 14.08 -0.28 14.63
CA ALA A 3 12.73 0.18 14.25
C ALA A 3 12.71 1.61 13.67
N GLU A 4 13.80 2.35 13.86
CA GLU A 4 14.02 3.66 13.28
C GLU A 4 15.37 3.67 12.57
N PHE A 5 15.40 4.20 11.35
CA PHE A 5 16.62 4.33 10.57
C PHE A 5 16.65 5.67 9.84
N ARG A 6 17.67 6.51 10.10
CA ARG A 6 17.78 7.86 9.51
C ARG A 6 16.52 8.75 9.72
N SER A 7 15.85 8.60 10.87
CA SER A 7 14.55 9.22 11.19
C SER A 7 13.34 8.67 10.40
N TRP A 8 13.51 7.54 9.71
CA TRP A 8 12.40 6.80 9.08
C TRP A 8 11.93 5.75 10.09
N ARG A 9 10.68 5.90 10.54
CA ARG A 9 10.03 4.93 11.41
C ARG A 9 9.37 3.83 10.57
N VAL A 10 9.51 2.58 11.01
CA VAL A 10 8.74 1.47 10.42
C VAL A 10 7.26 1.64 10.78
N PRO A 11 6.33 1.58 9.81
CA PRO A 11 4.90 1.65 10.08
C PRO A 11 4.44 0.59 11.10
N ASP A 12 3.62 0.99 12.08
CA ASP A 12 3.08 0.10 13.11
C ASP A 12 2.36 -1.14 12.55
N VAL A 13 1.69 -1.00 11.39
CA VAL A 13 1.04 -2.12 10.70
C VAL A 13 2.03 -3.25 10.37
N LEU A 14 3.28 -2.91 10.04
CA LEU A 14 4.34 -3.88 9.77
C LEU A 14 4.96 -4.49 11.04
N LEU A 15 4.77 -3.84 12.20
CA LEU A 15 5.24 -4.30 13.50
C LEU A 15 4.19 -5.17 14.23
N SER A 16 2.91 -5.04 13.85
CA SER A 16 1.77 -5.72 14.50
C SER A 16 1.76 -7.24 14.43
N GLY A 17 2.50 -7.84 13.48
CA GLY A 17 2.46 -9.28 13.20
C GLY A 17 1.17 -9.77 12.54
N ASN A 18 0.19 -8.90 12.26
CA ASN A 18 -1.05 -9.28 11.60
C ASN A 18 -0.82 -9.42 10.08
N HIS A 19 -0.68 -10.66 9.61
CA HIS A 19 -0.38 -10.95 8.20
C HIS A 19 -1.44 -10.42 7.23
N ALA A 20 -2.72 -10.38 7.62
CA ALA A 20 -3.79 -9.87 6.76
C ALA A 20 -3.66 -8.36 6.56
N GLU A 21 -3.42 -7.62 7.64
CA GLU A 21 -3.20 -6.17 7.59
C GLU A 21 -1.90 -5.81 6.86
N ILE A 22 -0.84 -6.60 7.05
CA ILE A 22 0.42 -6.42 6.32
C ILE A 22 0.20 -6.64 4.82
N ALA A 23 -0.53 -7.67 4.41
CA ALA A 23 -0.84 -7.93 3.01
C ALA A 23 -1.66 -6.79 2.40
N LYS A 24 -2.68 -6.31 3.13
CA LYS A 24 -3.49 -5.15 2.76
C LYS A 24 -2.64 -3.91 2.56
N TRP A 25 -1.77 -3.60 3.53
CA TRP A 25 -0.86 -2.45 3.47
C TRP A 25 0.13 -2.54 2.30
N ARG A 26 0.74 -3.71 2.09
CA ARG A 26 1.68 -3.93 0.97
C ARG A 26 0.98 -3.76 -0.39
N ARG A 27 -0.24 -4.28 -0.54
CA ARG A 27 -1.02 -4.14 -1.78
C ARG A 27 -1.34 -2.67 -2.04
N LYS A 28 -1.81 -1.96 -1.01
CA LYS A 28 -2.10 -0.53 -1.05
C LYS A 28 -0.88 0.30 -1.48
N GLU A 29 0.26 0.10 -0.82
CA GLU A 29 1.51 0.82 -1.11
C GLU A 29 2.04 0.50 -2.52
N SER A 30 1.86 -0.74 -2.98
CA SER A 30 2.20 -1.14 -4.34
C SER A 30 1.36 -0.38 -5.38
N LEU A 31 0.05 -0.29 -5.18
CA LEU A 31 -0.85 0.46 -6.07
C LEU A 31 -0.48 1.95 -6.10
N ARG A 32 -0.24 2.55 -4.93
CA ARG A 32 0.18 3.95 -4.80
C ARG A 32 1.47 4.22 -5.59
N ARG A 33 2.53 3.44 -5.32
CA ARG A 33 3.82 3.59 -6.00
C ARG A 33 3.74 3.34 -7.50
N THR A 34 2.92 2.38 -7.92
CA THR A 34 2.71 2.08 -9.34
C THR A 34 2.03 3.28 -10.00
N ARG A 35 0.98 3.84 -9.39
CA ARG A 35 0.30 5.05 -9.90
C ARG A 35 1.26 6.24 -10.02
N GLU A 36 2.10 6.48 -9.01
CA GLU A 36 3.03 7.62 -8.99
C GLU A 36 4.22 7.46 -9.94
N ARG A 37 4.81 6.26 -10.04
CA ARG A 37 6.06 6.04 -10.79
C ARG A 37 5.84 5.49 -12.20
N ARG A 38 4.77 4.73 -12.41
CA ARG A 38 4.48 3.99 -13.65
C ARG A 38 2.98 4.03 -13.95
N PRO A 39 2.42 5.22 -14.25
CA PRO A 39 1.00 5.35 -14.58
C PRO A 39 0.58 4.49 -15.78
N ASP A 40 1.52 4.21 -16.69
CA ASP A 40 1.38 3.27 -17.81
C ASP A 40 1.00 1.85 -17.36
N LEU A 41 1.71 1.29 -16.37
CA LEU A 41 1.39 -0.03 -15.82
C LEU A 41 0.14 0.00 -14.96
N TYR A 42 -0.09 1.10 -14.25
CA TYR A 42 -1.29 1.25 -13.43
C TYR A 42 -2.57 1.22 -14.27
N ALA A 43 -2.57 1.85 -15.45
CA ALA A 43 -3.70 1.82 -16.38
C ALA A 43 -3.99 0.43 -16.97
N GLN A 44 -2.97 -0.43 -17.06
CA GLN A 44 -3.12 -1.81 -17.53
C GLN A 44 -3.44 -2.81 -16.41
N LEU A 45 -3.34 -2.38 -15.14
CA LEU A 45 -3.54 -3.25 -14.00
C LEU A 45 -5.03 -3.57 -13.83
N ASP A 46 -5.37 -4.85 -13.81
CA ASP A 46 -6.72 -5.26 -13.47
C ASP A 46 -6.97 -5.10 -11.97
N VAL A 47 -7.65 -4.01 -11.62
CA VAL A 47 -8.09 -3.66 -10.26
C VAL A 47 -9.57 -3.98 -10.02
N SER A 48 -10.15 -4.91 -10.80
CA SER A 48 -11.57 -5.30 -10.72
C SER A 48 -11.95 -5.99 -9.39
N SER A 49 -10.99 -6.51 -8.64
CA SER A 49 -11.25 -7.14 -7.35
C SER A 49 -11.86 -6.16 -6.35
N LYS A 50 -12.95 -6.56 -5.67
CA LYS A 50 -13.62 -5.75 -4.62
C LYS A 50 -12.66 -5.25 -3.54
N GLN A 51 -11.64 -6.05 -3.21
CA GLN A 51 -10.60 -5.68 -2.25
C GLN A 51 -9.72 -4.53 -2.77
N ASP A 52 -9.29 -4.58 -4.03
CA ASP A 52 -8.48 -3.53 -4.65
C ASP A 52 -9.30 -2.23 -4.79
N GLN A 53 -10.58 -2.31 -5.16
CA GLN A 53 -11.46 -1.14 -5.20
C GLN A 53 -11.59 -0.45 -3.84
N LYS A 54 -11.75 -1.24 -2.77
CA LYS A 54 -11.80 -0.71 -1.40
C LYS A 54 -10.49 -0.03 -1.02
N LEU A 55 -9.35 -0.65 -1.34
CA LEU A 55 -8.02 -0.08 -1.11
C LEU A 55 -7.79 1.24 -1.86
N LEU A 56 -8.29 1.34 -3.09
CA LEU A 56 -8.23 2.57 -3.89
C LEU A 56 -9.10 3.68 -3.31
N GLN A 57 -10.26 3.36 -2.76
CA GLN A 57 -11.08 4.33 -2.03
C GLN A 57 -10.39 4.82 -0.76
N GLU A 58 -9.80 3.91 0.02
CA GLU A 58 -9.01 4.27 1.21
C GLU A 58 -7.81 5.16 0.82
N LEU A 59 -7.08 4.82 -0.25
CA LEU A 59 -6.00 5.67 -0.77
C LEU A 59 -6.47 7.08 -1.14
N LYS A 60 -7.60 7.21 -1.83
CA LYS A 60 -8.18 8.50 -2.22
C LYS A 60 -8.69 9.32 -1.03
N ALA A 61 -9.05 8.67 0.07
CA ALA A 61 -9.53 9.35 1.28
C ALA A 61 -8.37 9.83 2.18
N GLU A 62 -7.18 9.25 2.03
CA GLU A 62 -5.95 9.65 2.74
C GLU A 62 -5.14 10.73 2.00
N GLU A 63 -5.43 10.97 0.71
CA GLU A 63 -4.91 12.11 -0.07
C GLU A 63 -5.73 13.39 0.15
#